data_AF-A0A945TTK5-F1
#
_entry.id   AF-A0A945TTK5-F1
#
_cell.length_a   1.000
_cell.length_b   1.000
_cell.length_c   1.000
_cell.angle_alpha   90.00
_cell.angle_beta   90.00
_cell.angle_gamma   90.00
#
_symmetry.space_group_name_H-M   'P 1'
#
loop_
_entity.id
_entity.type
_entity.pdbx_description
1 polymer ?
#
loop_
_entity_poly.entity_id
_entity_poly.type
_entity_poly.pdbx_seq_one_letter_code
_entity_poly.pdbx_strand_id
1 'polypeptide(L)' 'MPIESVRSGRYAARQHGAMEFSDPPVDLDGVRRYRLERLRAEMRKEGVSGLLLFDQINTRYATDATNMQVWCSH' A
#
# COMPACT_ATOMS: atom_id res chain seq x y z
N MET A 1 23.72 19.50 5.66
CA MET A 1 23.44 18.23 4.94
C MET A 1 22.23 18.46 4.06
N PRO A 2 22.29 18.19 2.74
CA PRO A 2 21.08 18.24 1.93
C PRO A 2 20.15 17.10 2.38
N ILE A 3 18.87 17.38 2.55
CA ILE A 3 17.88 16.35 2.84
C ILE A 3 17.76 15.49 1.57
N GLU A 4 18.05 14.19 1.67
CA GLU A 4 17.99 13.24 0.54
C GLU A 4 16.62 13.21 -0.15
N SER A 5 15.57 13.66 0.53
CA SER A 5 14.22 13.84 -0.02
C SER A 5 14.18 14.74 -1.26
N VAL A 6 15.14 15.65 -1.43
CA VAL A 6 15.25 16.56 -2.58
C VAL A 6 15.83 15.84 -3.81
N ARG A 7 16.47 14.67 -3.65
CA ARG A 7 17.08 13.89 -4.74
C ARG A 7 16.18 12.81 -5.33
N SER A 8 15.05 12.48 -4.71
CA SER A 8 14.16 11.46 -5.28
C SER A 8 13.53 12.01 -6.56
N GLY A 9 13.88 11.43 -7.72
CA GLY A 9 13.27 11.76 -9.00
C GLY A 9 11.75 11.76 -8.92
N ARG A 10 11.11 12.63 -9.71
CA ARG A 10 9.70 13.06 -9.59
C ARG A 10 8.62 11.96 -9.54
N TYR A 11 8.93 10.68 -9.65
CA TYR A 11 7.95 9.57 -9.66
C TYR A 11 8.52 8.25 -9.10
N ALA A 12 9.40 8.28 -8.10
CA ALA A 12 9.83 7.05 -7.44
C ALA A 12 8.71 6.54 -6.50
N ALA A 13 8.33 5.28 -6.63
CA ALA A 13 7.38 4.65 -5.72
C ALA A 13 7.95 4.68 -4.29
N ARG A 14 7.24 5.35 -3.37
CA ARG A 14 7.66 5.50 -1.97
C ARG A 14 6.95 4.49 -1.08
N GLN A 15 7.64 3.99 -0.06
CA GLN A 15 6.97 3.30 1.03
C GLN A 15 6.17 4.29 1.89
N HIS A 16 5.13 3.82 2.55
CA HIS A 16 4.33 4.64 3.46
C HIS A 16 4.65 4.32 4.92
N GLY A 17 4.49 5.33 5.78
CA GLY A 17 4.65 5.21 7.23
C GLY A 17 6.11 5.16 7.67
N ALA A 18 6.44 4.26 8.59
CA ALA A 18 7.76 4.20 9.24
C ALA A 18 8.94 3.95 8.28
N MET A 19 8.68 3.57 7.03
CA MET A 19 9.70 3.23 6.05
C MET A 19 9.79 4.21 4.87
N GLU A 20 9.11 5.36 4.93
CA GLU A 20 8.99 6.33 3.83
C GLU A 20 10.32 6.83 3.24
N PHE A 21 11.40 6.75 4.01
CA PHE A 21 12.74 7.18 3.60
C PHE A 21 13.73 6.03 3.40
N SER A 22 13.25 4.81 3.30
CA SER A 22 14.07 3.63 2.97
C SER A 22 13.97 3.29 1.49
N ASP A 23 15.03 2.67 0.96
CA ASP A 23 15.00 2.08 -0.37
C ASP A 23 14.04 0.88 -0.37
N PRO A 24 13.01 0.84 -1.25
CA PRO A 24 12.10 -0.28 -1.29
C PRO A 24 12.82 -1.56 -1.70
N PRO A 25 12.61 -2.69 -0.99
CA PRO A 25 13.31 -3.93 -1.30
C PRO A 25 12.81 -4.59 -2.59
N VAL A 26 11.71 -4.08 -3.18
CA VAL A 26 11.02 -4.61 -4.36
C VAL A 26 10.30 -3.48 -5.10
N ASP A 27 9.88 -3.75 -6.35
CA ASP A 27 8.96 -2.89 -7.11
C ASP A 27 7.60 -2.77 -6.40
N LEU A 28 7.40 -1.67 -5.68
CA LEU A 28 6.17 -1.41 -4.93
C LEU A 28 4.96 -1.27 -5.85
N ASP A 29 5.10 -0.64 -7.01
CA ASP A 29 3.97 -0.44 -7.91
C ASP A 29 3.53 -1.76 -8.56
N GLY A 30 4.49 -2.64 -8.86
CA GLY A 30 4.23 -4.03 -9.23
C GLY A 30 3.44 -4.78 -8.16
N VAL A 31 3.87 -4.71 -6.90
CA VAL A 31 3.19 -5.37 -5.78
C VAL A 31 1.79 -4.78 -5.54
N ARG A 32 1.63 -3.46 -5.58
CA ARG A 32 0.33 -2.77 -5.41
C ARG A 32 -0.68 -3.22 -6.47
N ARG A 33 -0.28 -3.22 -7.74
CA ARG A 33 -1.13 -3.71 -8.85
C ARG A 33 -1.50 -5.17 -8.67
N TYR A 34 -0.55 -6.02 -8.31
CA TYR A 34 -0.81 -7.43 -8.05
C TYR A 34 -1.87 -7.64 -6.95
N ARG A 35 -1.75 -6.94 -5.81
CA ARG A 35 -2.70 -7.08 -4.70
C ARG A 35 -4.11 -6.63 -5.10
N LEU A 36 -4.23 -5.51 -5.81
CA LEU A 36 -5.52 -5.00 -6.31
C LEU A 36 -6.18 -5.99 -7.27
N GLU A 37 -5.43 -6.51 -8.25
CA GLU A 37 -5.97 -7.46 -9.22
C GLU A 37 -6.35 -8.80 -8.57
N ARG A 38 -5.60 -9.25 -7.56
CA ARG A 38 -5.97 -10.43 -6.78
C ARG A 38 -7.28 -10.23 -6.04
N LEU A 39 -7.47 -9.09 -5.36
CA LEU A 39 -8.74 -8.79 -4.67
C LEU A 39 -9.91 -8.79 -5.66
N ARG A 40 -9.75 -8.16 -6.83
CA ARG A 40 -10.76 -8.16 -7.90
C ARG A 40 -11.04 -9.56 -8.44
N ALA A 41 -10.02 -10.43 -8.53
CA ALA A 41 -10.20 -11.81 -8.97
C ALA A 41 -11.02 -12.62 -7.96
N GLU A 42 -10.72 -12.51 -6.66
CA GLU A 42 -11.53 -13.17 -5.62
C GLU A 42 -12.96 -12.61 -5.59
N MET A 43 -13.15 -11.29 -5.75
CA MET A 43 -14.49 -10.70 -5.84
C MET A 43 -15.31 -11.27 -7.00
N ARG A 44 -14.69 -11.45 -8.19
CA ARG A 44 -15.35 -12.08 -9.34
C ARG A 44 -15.72 -13.53 -9.06
N LYS A 45 -14.85 -14.27 -8.38
CA LYS A 45 -15.07 -15.67 -8.02
C LYS A 45 -16.23 -15.83 -7.03
N GLU A 46 -16.31 -14.96 -6.03
CA GLU A 46 -17.37 -14.97 -5.02
C GLU A 46 -18.64 -14.23 -5.47
N GLY A 47 -18.64 -13.63 -6.66
CA GLY A 47 -19.81 -12.93 -7.22
C GLY A 47 -20.19 -11.64 -6.48
N VAL A 48 -19.23 -10.96 -5.85
CA VAL A 48 -19.47 -9.72 -5.09
C VAL A 48 -19.02 -8.47 -5.84
N SER A 49 -19.80 -7.40 -5.74
CA SER A 49 -19.52 -6.13 -6.45
C SER A 49 -18.59 -5.18 -5.68
N GLY A 50 -18.33 -5.44 -4.40
CA GLY A 50 -17.56 -4.54 -3.54
C GLY A 50 -16.95 -5.24 -2.32
N LEU A 51 -15.96 -4.59 -1.74
CA LEU A 51 -15.34 -4.95 -0.46
C LEU A 51 -15.34 -3.72 0.43
N LEU A 52 -15.73 -3.89 1.69
CA LEU A 52 -15.60 -2.87 2.72
C LEU A 52 -14.63 -3.38 3.78
N LEU A 53 -13.49 -2.71 3.92
CA LEU A 53 -12.36 -3.16 4.75
C LEU A 53 -12.22 -2.22 5.95
N PHE A 54 -12.46 -2.76 7.15
CA PHE A 54 -12.27 -2.03 8.41
C PHE A 54 -10.95 -2.40 9.10
N ASP A 55 -10.49 -3.63 8.90
CA ASP A 55 -9.18 -4.05 9.40
C ASP A 55 -8.05 -3.31 8.67
N GLN A 56 -7.14 -2.74 9.45
CA GLN A 56 -6.00 -1.94 8.98
C GLN A 56 -4.99 -2.76 8.16
N ILE A 57 -4.89 -4.08 8.41
CA ILE A 57 -4.00 -4.96 7.64
C ILE A 57 -4.60 -5.21 6.26
N ASN A 58 -5.91 -5.48 6.16
CA ASN A 58 -6.62 -5.59 4.89
C ASN A 58 -6.60 -4.28 4.10
N THR A 59 -6.80 -3.15 4.77
CA THR A 59 -6.71 -1.82 4.14
C THR A 59 -5.31 -1.57 3.59
N ARG A 60 -4.27 -1.88 4.37
CA ARG A 60 -2.87 -1.80 3.90
C ARG A 60 -2.59 -2.77 2.76
N TYR A 61 -3.15 -3.97 2.78
CA TYR A 61 -3.01 -4.92 1.69
C TYR A 61 -3.62 -4.37 0.39
N ALA A 62 -4.84 -3.83 0.46
CA ALA A 62 -5.55 -3.33 -0.70
C ALA A 62 -4.97 -2.04 -1.29
N THR A 63 -4.41 -1.17 -0.45
CA THR A 63 -4.06 0.21 -0.83
C THR A 63 -2.58 0.56 -0.64
N ASP A 64 -1.83 -0.24 0.12
CA ASP A 64 -0.48 0.07 0.62
C ASP A 64 -0.40 1.33 1.50
N ALA A 65 -1.53 1.93 1.85
CA ALA A 65 -1.58 3.09 2.73
C ALA A 65 -1.45 2.69 4.21
N THR A 66 -0.79 3.55 4.98
CA THR A 66 -0.73 3.46 6.44
C THR A 66 -1.22 4.75 7.06
N ASN A 67 -2.15 4.65 8.01
CA ASN A 67 -2.57 5.76 8.84
C ASN A 67 -2.69 5.23 10.27
N MET A 68 -1.83 5.70 11.18
CA MET A 68 -1.81 5.35 12.61
C MET A 68 -2.24 3.89 12.90
N GLN A 69 -1.57 2.91 12.28
CA GLN A 69 -2.06 1.52 12.20
C GLN A 69 -2.45 0.90 13.55
N VAL A 70 -1.72 1.21 14.62
CA VAL A 70 -2.04 0.73 15.97
C VAL A 70 -3.32 1.37 16.50
N TRP A 71 -3.51 2.68 16.28
CA TRP A 71 -4.73 3.38 16.68
C TRP A 71 -5.95 2.91 15.88
N CYS A 72 -5.80 2.69 14.57
CA CYS A 72 -6.88 2.17 13.73
C CYS A 72 -7.26 0.71 14.01
N SER A 73 -6.51 0.01 14.87
CA SER A 73 -6.79 -1.40 15.20
C SER A 73 -7.84 -1.59 16.30
N HIS A 74 -8.29 -0.52 16.95
CA HIS A 74 -9.20 -0.56 18.09
C HIS A 74 -10.34 0.48 18.00
#